data_AF-A0A6N3EAL9-F1
#
_entry.id   AF-A0A6N3EAL9-F1
#
_cell.length_a   1.000
_cell.length_b   1.000
_cell.length_c   1.000
_cell.angle_alpha   90.00
_cell.angle_beta   90.00
_cell.angle_gamma   90.00
#
_symmetry.space_group_name_H-M   'P 1'
#
loop_
_entity.id
_entity.type
_entity.pdbx_description
1 polymer ?
#
loop_
_entity_poly.entity_id
_entity_poly.type
_entity_poly.pdbx_seq_one_letter_code
_entity_poly.pdbx_strand_id
1 'polypeptide(L)' 'MPMKYSWFHHHDCTTQQADELMAKYRQRGVRVERSLNQDLITWTVSAQLVEDKNPPRPASRNRNRMWG' A
#
# COMPACT_ATOMS: atom_id res chain seq x y z
N MET A 1 -5.16 13.29 -17.37
CA MET A 1 -5.80 12.04 -16.89
C MET A 1 -6.09 12.20 -15.40
N PRO A 2 -7.30 11.95 -14.91
CA PRO A 2 -7.57 12.00 -13.48
C PRO A 2 -6.72 10.95 -12.76
N MET A 3 -6.07 11.35 -11.66
CA MET A 3 -5.33 10.43 -10.79
C MET A 3 -6.33 9.46 -10.16
N LYS A 4 -6.12 8.16 -10.36
CA LYS A 4 -6.93 7.13 -9.70
C LYS A 4 -6.39 6.96 -8.29
N TYR A 5 -7.27 7.01 -7.30
CA TYR A 5 -6.91 6.71 -5.92
C TYR A 5 -7.39 5.30 -5.61
N SER A 6 -6.50 4.47 -5.06
CA SER A 6 -6.86 3.16 -4.53
C SER A 6 -6.48 3.06 -3.06
N TRP A 7 -7.22 2.20 -2.36
CA TRP A 7 -6.96 1.90 -0.97
C TRP A 7 -6.01 0.71 -0.88
N PHE A 8 -4.80 0.97 -0.39
CA PHE A 8 -3.84 -0.08 -0.06
C PHE A 8 -4.08 -0.54 1.38
N HIS A 9 -4.27 -1.84 1.58
CA HIS A 9 -4.55 -2.42 2.89
C HIS A 9 -3.33 -3.19 3.40
N HIS A 10 -2.87 -2.85 4.60
CA HIS A 10 -1.92 -3.65 5.36
C HIS A 10 -2.70 -4.45 6.39
N HIS A 11 -2.77 -5.77 6.21
CA HIS A 11 -3.40 -6.68 7.17
C HIS A 11 -2.40 -7.13 8.25
N ASP A 12 -2.91 -7.61 9.37
CA ASP A 12 -2.14 -8.24 10.45
C ASP A 12 -1.00 -7.40 11.03
N CYS A 13 -1.16 -6.07 11.07
CA CYS A 13 -0.16 -5.19 11.67
C CYS A 13 -0.29 -5.17 13.20
N THR A 14 0.86 -5.21 13.88
CA THR A 14 0.94 -4.91 15.32
C THR A 14 0.68 -3.42 15.58
N THR A 15 0.34 -3.05 16.83
CA THR A 15 0.09 -1.64 17.21
C THR A 15 1.27 -0.73 16.85
N GLN A 16 2.51 -1.16 17.09
CA GLN A 16 3.70 -0.39 16.78
C GLN A 16 3.88 -0.21 15.26
N GLN A 17 3.70 -1.28 14.48
CA GLN A 17 3.79 -1.21 13.02
C GLN A 17 2.69 -0.31 12.44
N ALA A 18 1.47 -0.38 12.98
CA ALA A 18 0.37 0.45 12.55
C ALA A 18 0.65 1.93 12.81
N ASP A 19 1.20 2.28 13.98
CA ASP A 19 1.57 3.65 14.32
C ASP A 19 2.70 4.19 13.40
N GLU A 20 3.73 3.37 13.16
CA GLU A 20 4.83 3.74 12.27
C GLU A 20 4.35 3.94 10.82
N LEU A 21 3.46 3.06 10.33
CA LEU A 21 2.84 3.20 9.01
C LEU A 21 2.01 4.48 8.92
N MET A 22 1.16 4.74 9.92
CA MET A 22 0.37 5.97 9.97
C MET A 22 1.24 7.21 9.96
N ALA A 23 2.33 7.24 10.73
CA ALA A 23 3.28 8.35 10.76
C ALA A 23 3.95 8.57 9.39
N LYS A 24 4.44 7.51 8.75
CA LYS A 24 5.07 7.58 7.42
C LYS A 24 4.11 8.10 6.36
N TYR A 25 2.86 7.64 6.34
CA TYR A 25 1.88 8.10 5.36
C TYR A 25 1.40 9.53 5.64
N ARG A 26 1.18 9.90 6.91
CA ARG A 26 0.84 11.27 7.29
C ARG A 26 1.94 12.26 6.90
N GLN A 27 3.21 11.89 7.09
CA GLN A 27 4.35 12.70 6.64
C GLN A 27 4.34 12.92 5.12
N ARG A 28 3.85 11.94 4.35
CA ARG A 28 3.67 12.04 2.89
C ARG A 28 2.37 12.76 2.47
N GLY A 29 1.55 13.22 3.42
CA GLY A 29 0.25 13.85 3.14
C GLY A 29 -0.81 12.86 2.63
N VAL A 30 -0.61 11.56 2.82
CA VAL A 30 -1.52 10.50 2.38
C VAL A 30 -2.61 10.28 3.43
N ARG A 31 -3.85 10.15 2.98
CA ARG A 31 -4.98 9.86 3.86
C ARG A 31 -4.91 8.39 4.31
N VAL A 32 -4.93 8.18 5.63
CA VAL A 32 -4.83 6.86 6.24
C VAL A 32 -5.90 6.65 7.28
N GLU A 33 -6.46 5.45 7.29
CA GLU A 33 -7.38 4.94 8.29
C GLU A 33 -6.79 3.66 8.90
N ARG A 34 -7.13 3.39 10.16
CA ARG A 34 -6.86 2.11 10.81
C ARG A 34 -8.14 1.54 11.36
N SER A 35 -8.36 0.25 11.15
CA SER A 35 -9.43 -0.52 11.78
C SER A 35 -8.82 -1.60 12.67
N LEU A 36 -9.45 -1.82 13.81
CA LEU A 36 -9.13 -2.97 14.65
C LEU A 36 -9.76 -4.22 14.03
N ASN A 37 -8.98 -5.29 13.87
CA ASN A 37 -9.48 -6.53 13.31
C ASN A 37 -10.35 -7.28 14.33
N GLN A 38 -11.11 -8.26 13.83
CA GLN A 38 -11.99 -9.08 14.66
C GLN A 38 -11.22 -9.88 15.73
N ASP A 39 -9.94 -10.13 15.51
CA ASP A 39 -9.03 -10.79 16.46
C ASP A 39 -8.63 -9.89 17.64
N LEU A 40 -9.05 -8.61 17.67
CA LEU A 40 -8.81 -7.60 18.71
C LEU A 40 -7.34 -7.32 19.07
N ILE A 41 -6.41 -8.00 18.40
CA ILE A 41 -4.97 -7.93 18.63
C ILE A 41 -4.29 -7.23 17.44
N THR A 42 -4.78 -7.49 16.22
CA THR A 42 -4.20 -6.97 14.98
C THR A 42 -4.97 -5.75 14.47
N TRP A 43 -4.23 -4.88 13.79
CA TRP A 43 -4.76 -3.70 13.11
C TRP A 43 -4.68 -3.89 11.61
N THR A 44 -5.72 -3.46 10.90
CA THR A 44 -5.66 -3.24 9.45
C THR A 44 -5.47 -1.75 9.20
N VAL A 45 -4.43 -1.39 8.43
CA VAL A 45 -4.16 0.00 8.05
C VAL A 45 -4.47 0.18 6.58
N SER A 46 -5.42 1.06 6.26
CA SER A 46 -5.80 1.41 4.88
C SER A 46 -5.24 2.79 4.53
N ALA A 47 -4.49 2.86 3.44
CA ALA A 47 -3.89 4.10 2.95
C ALA A 47 -4.40 4.41 1.54
N GLN A 48 -4.88 5.64 1.32
CA GLN A 48 -5.37 6.09 0.02
C GLN A 48 -4.20 6.58 -0.83
N LEU A 49 -3.60 5.68 -1.61
CA LEU A 49 -2.49 6.02 -2.50
C LEU A 49 -3.03 6.39 -3.88
N VAL A 50 -2.29 7.27 -4.57
CA VAL A 50 -2.47 7.43 -6.01
C VAL A 50 -1.95 6.16 -6.67
N GLU A 51 -2.78 5.51 -7.47
CA GLU A 51 -2.34 4.45 -8.35
C GLU A 51 -1.37 5.06 -9.37
N ASP A 52 -0.09 4.78 -9.20
CA ASP A 52 0.84 4.99 -10.29
C ASP A 52 0.47 3.98 -11.40
N LYS A 53 0.05 4.52 -12.55
CA LYS A 53 -0.30 3.72 -13.73
C LYS A 53 0.92 3.08 -14.39
N ASN A 54 2.15 3.42 -13.96
CA ASN A 54 3.33 2.72 -14.43
C ASN A 54 3.47 1.40 -13.67
N PRO A 55 3.24 0.24 -14.31
CA PRO A 55 3.81 -0.98 -13.81
C PRO A 55 5.33 -0.77 -13.66
N PRO A 56 5.97 -1.34 -12.63
CA PRO A 56 7.43 -1.32 -12.53
C PRO A 56 7.98 -1.85 -13.86
N ARG A 57 8.74 -1.00 -14.56
CA ARG A 57 9.28 -1.32 -15.88
C ARG A 57 10.00 -2.66 -15.75
N PRO A 58 9.53 -3.75 -16.40
CA PRO A 58 10.12 -5.06 -16.19
C PRO A 58 11.59 -4.96 -16.55
N ALA A 59 12.47 -5.29 -15.60
CA ALA A 59 13.89 -5.27 -15.84
C ALA A 59 14.17 -6.14 -17.07
N SER A 60 14.91 -5.61 -18.05
CA SER A 60 15.23 -6.31 -19.30
C SER A 60 15.87 -7.69 -19.10
N ARG A 61 16.32 -7.99 -17.88
CA ARG A 61 16.98 -9.23 -17.49
C ARG A 61 16.06 -10.47 -17.47
N ASN A 62 14.74 -10.31 -17.44
CA ASN A 62 13.80 -11.45 -17.42
C ASN A 62 12.90 -11.54 -18.68
N ARG A 63 13.34 -10.96 -19.81
CA ARG A 63 12.57 -10.99 -21.06
C ARG A 63 12.90 -12.28 -21.82
N ASN A 64 12.08 -13.32 -21.64
CA ASN A 64 12.23 -14.57 -22.39
C ASN A 64 11.69 -14.39 -23.82
N ARG A 65 12.49 -14.73 -24.84
CA ARG A 65 12.18 -14.41 -26.26
C ARG A 65 11.01 -15.22 -26.84
N MET A 66 10.60 -16.29 -26.16
CA MET A 66 9.58 -17.25 -26.60
C MET A 66 8.13 -16.90 -26.20
N TRP A 67 7.92 -15.82 -25.44
CA TRP A 67 6.59 -15.34 -25.04
C TRP A 67 6.40 -13.86 -25.42
N GLY A 68 6.80 -13.50 -26.64
CA GLY A 68 6.51 -12.20 -27.26
C GLY A 68 5.19 -12.25 -28.03
#